data_AF-A0A942AG64-F1
#
_entry.id   AF-A0A942AG64-F1
#
_cell.length_a   1.000
_cell.length_b   1.000
_cell.length_c   1.000
_cell.angle_alpha   90.00
_cell.angle_beta   90.00
_cell.angle_gamma   90.00
#
_symmetry.space_group_name_H-M   'P 1'
#
loop_
_entity.id
_entity.type
_entity.pdbx_description
1 polymer ?
#
loop_
_entity_poly.entity_id
_entity_poly.type
_entity_poly.pdbx_seq_one_letter_code
_entity_poly.pdbx_strand_id
1 'polypeptide(L)' 'MKLTITEIQGTKYVQIYLTEDELQKKETKDLIKKYKQEKYSMAIFVTGKENYPEILGKIITKQVELNRNVC' A
#
# COMPACT_ATOMS: atom_id res chain seq x y z
N MET A 1 -7.65 2.24 -12.32
CA MET A 1 -7.63 2.04 -10.85
C MET A 1 -8.45 0.81 -10.46
N LYS A 2 -7.89 -0.08 -9.63
CA LYS A 2 -8.59 -1.19 -8.95
C LYS A 2 -8.37 -1.05 -7.45
N LEU A 3 -9.44 -1.12 -6.68
CA LEU A 3 -9.41 -1.00 -5.22
C LEU A 3 -9.94 -2.30 -4.61
N THR A 4 -9.23 -2.81 -3.62
CA THR A 4 -9.58 -4.05 -2.90
C THR A 4 -9.51 -3.77 -1.42
N ILE A 5 -10.63 -3.99 -0.73
CA ILE A 5 -10.72 -3.86 0.72
C ILE A 5 -10.78 -5.27 1.29
N THR A 6 -9.96 -5.54 2.30
CA THR A 6 -9.91 -6.83 2.97
C THR A 6 -9.86 -6.60 4.47
N GLU A 7 -10.68 -7.31 5.22
CA GLU A 7 -10.66 -7.26 6.67
C GLU A 7 -10.00 -8.51 7.21
N ILE A 8 -8.92 -8.34 7.98
CA ILE A 8 -8.19 -9.43 8.62
C ILE A 8 -8.06 -9.08 10.09
N GLN A 9 -8.54 -9.97 10.97
CA GLN A 9 -8.47 -9.80 12.43
C GLN A 9 -9.02 -8.45 12.93
N GLY A 10 -10.14 -7.98 12.34
CA GLY A 10 -10.78 -6.70 12.68
C GLY A 10 -10.02 -5.45 12.20
N THR A 11 -8.88 -5.62 11.52
CA THR A 11 -8.15 -4.55 10.85
C THR A 11 -8.54 -4.52 9.38
N LYS A 12 -9.00 -3.35 8.91
CA LYS A 12 -9.35 -3.15 7.51
C LYS A 12 -8.13 -2.70 6.72
N TYR A 13 -7.78 -3.50 5.73
CA TYR A 13 -6.71 -3.27 4.78
C TYR A 13 -7.29 -2.81 3.45
N VAL A 14 -6.67 -1.80 2.85
CA VAL A 14 -7.05 -1.29 1.54
C VAL A 14 -5.86 -1.41 0.61
N GLN A 15 -6.01 -2.17 -0.47
CA GLN A 15 -5.03 -2.28 -1.54
C GLN A 15 -5.54 -1.50 -2.75
N ILE A 16 -4.76 -0.56 -3.25
CA ILE A 16 -5.10 0.23 -4.43
C ILE A 16 -4.06 0.00 -5.51
N TYR A 17 -4.51 -0.50 -6.66
CA TYR A 17 -3.72 -0.70 -7.86
C TYR A 17 -4.06 0.41 -8.86
N LEU A 18 -3.08 1.23 -9.21
CA LEU A 18 -3.27 2.42 -10.04
C LEU A 18 -1.99 2.73 -10.82
N THR A 19 -2.05 3.48 -11.90
CA THR A 19 -0.83 3.92 -12.65
C THR A 19 -0.24 5.21 -12.08
N GLU A 20 1.00 5.57 -12.43
CA GLU A 20 1.58 6.87 -11.99
C GLU A 20 0.70 8.06 -12.41
N ASP A 21 0.14 8.05 -13.62
CA ASP A 21 -0.82 9.06 -14.09
C ASP A 21 -2.06 9.14 -13.19
N GLU A 22 -2.63 7.98 -12.82
CA GLU A 22 -3.77 7.93 -11.91
C GLU A 22 -3.41 8.40 -10.50
N LEU A 23 -2.18 8.17 -10.02
CA LEU A 23 -1.71 8.64 -8.70
C LEU A 23 -1.61 10.17 -8.64
N GLN A 24 -1.22 10.79 -9.75
CA GLN A 24 -1.05 12.24 -9.81
C GLN A 24 -2.37 13.00 -9.84
N LYS A 25 -3.47 12.35 -10.28
CA LYS A 25 -4.82 12.93 -10.26
C LYS A 25 -5.22 13.36 -8.85
N LYS A 26 -5.85 14.52 -8.78
CA LYS A 26 -6.29 15.14 -7.52
C LYS A 26 -7.29 14.24 -6.79
N GLU A 27 -8.22 13.64 -7.53
CA GLU A 27 -9.23 12.70 -7.01
C GLU A 27 -8.60 11.52 -6.24
N THR A 28 -7.55 10.92 -6.79
CA THR A 28 -6.84 9.79 -6.15
C THR A 28 -6.11 10.22 -4.88
N LYS A 29 -5.49 11.41 -4.88
CA LYS A 29 -4.81 11.96 -3.69
C LYS A 29 -5.80 12.24 -2.55
N ASP A 30 -6.97 12.78 -2.87
CA ASP A 30 -8.03 13.01 -1.89
C ASP A 30 -8.58 11.68 -1.31
N LEU A 31 -8.75 10.66 -2.16
CA LEU A 31 -9.12 9.30 -1.72
C LEU A 31 -8.09 8.69 -0.77
N ILE A 32 -6.80 8.74 -1.11
CA ILE A 32 -5.71 8.23 -0.24
C ILE A 32 -5.70 9.00 1.08
N LYS A 33 -5.91 10.33 1.05
CA LYS A 33 -5.95 11.13 2.27
C LYS A 33 -7.11 10.73 3.18
N LYS A 34 -8.29 10.46 2.61
CA LYS A 34 -9.47 9.98 3.34
C LYS A 34 -9.19 8.63 4.02
N TYR A 35 -8.69 7.64 3.28
CA TYR A 35 -8.39 6.32 3.85
C TYR A 35 -7.29 6.36 4.92
N LYS A 36 -6.30 7.25 4.78
CA LYS A 36 -5.26 7.46 5.79
C LYS A 36 -5.83 8.08 7.07
N GLN A 37 -6.80 8.99 6.96
CA GLN A 37 -7.48 9.58 8.11
C GLN A 37 -8.37 8.57 8.84
N GLU A 38 -9.03 7.69 8.10
CA GLU A 38 -9.91 6.66 8.67
C GLU A 38 -9.13 5.46 9.27
N LYS A 39 -7.80 5.59 9.48
CA LYS A 39 -6.91 4.58 10.08
C LYS A 39 -6.87 3.23 9.36
N TYR A 40 -7.22 3.19 8.07
CA TYR A 40 -7.07 1.96 7.27
C TYR A 40 -5.60 1.66 7.03
N SER A 41 -5.22 0.39 7.14
CA SER A 41 -3.89 -0.08 6.75
C SER A 41 -3.85 -0.15 5.22
N MET A 42 -3.22 0.84 4.59
CA MET A 42 -3.26 1.00 3.13
C MET A 42 -1.97 0.56 2.45
N ALA A 43 -2.10 -0.13 1.31
CA ALA A 43 -1.01 -0.41 0.38
C ALA A 43 -1.36 0.14 -1.00
N ILE A 44 -0.44 0.86 -1.63
CA ILE A 44 -0.61 1.44 -2.96
C ILE A 44 0.40 0.79 -3.89
N PHE A 45 -0.10 0.18 -4.96
CA PHE A 45 0.68 -0.46 -6.00
C PHE A 45 0.57 0.39 -7.26
N VAL A 46 1.71 0.93 -7.70
CA VAL A 46 1.78 1.83 -8.85
C VAL A 46 2.27 1.06 -10.07
N THR A 47 1.40 0.84 -11.05
CA THR A 47 1.76 0.19 -12.31
C THR A 47 2.62 1.15 -13.14
N GLY A 48 3.85 0.75 -13.47
CA GLY A 48 4.79 1.53 -14.28
C GLY A 48 6.15 1.81 -13.63
N LYS A 49 6.28 1.65 -12.31
CA LYS A 49 7.59 1.68 -11.62
C LYS A 49 7.85 0.38 -10.87
N GLU A 50 8.97 -0.23 -11.27
CA GLU A 50 9.65 -1.37 -10.66
C GLU A 50 8.87 -2.69 -10.58
N ASN A 51 9.61 -3.74 -10.88
CA ASN A 51 9.13 -5.12 -10.92
C ASN A 51 8.52 -5.51 -9.57
N TYR A 52 7.28 -5.96 -9.56
CA TYR A 52 6.55 -6.46 -8.37
C TYR A 52 7.41 -7.37 -7.44
N PRO A 53 8.29 -8.25 -7.96
CA PRO A 53 9.22 -9.02 -7.14
C PRO A 53 10.22 -8.19 -6.31
N GLU A 54 10.73 -7.08 -6.84
CA GLU A 54 11.73 -6.25 -6.15
C GLU A 54 11.11 -5.47 -4.99
N ILE A 55 9.88 -4.98 -5.17
CA ILE A 55 9.13 -4.27 -4.13
C ILE A 55 8.77 -5.24 -3.00
N LEU A 56 8.29 -6.45 -3.35
CA LEU A 56 8.06 -7.53 -2.37
C LEU A 56 9.33 -7.88 -1.60
N GLY A 57 10.47 -8.01 -2.29
CA GLY A 57 11.77 -8.23 -1.67
C GLY A 57 12.12 -7.14 -0.67
N LYS A 58 12.02 -5.86 -1.06
CA LYS A 58 12.28 -4.71 -0.16
C LYS A 58 11.37 -4.70 1.07
N ILE A 59 10.09 -5.06 0.93
CA ILE A 59 9.13 -5.13 2.05
C ILE A 59 9.49 -6.28 3.00
N ILE A 60 9.77 -7.47 2.47
CA ILE A 60 10.17 -8.64 3.26
C ILE A 60 11.48 -8.37 4.01
N THR A 61 12.48 -7.81 3.33
CA THR A 61 13.77 -7.45 3.97
C THR A 61 13.58 -6.47 5.12
N LYS A 62 12.77 -5.41 4.94
CA LYS A 62 12.47 -4.47 6.02
C LYS A 62 11.73 -5.11 7.19
N GLN A 63 10.80 -6.03 6.94
CA GLN A 63 10.12 -6.78 8.00
C GLN A 63 11.07 -7.72 8.75
N VAL A 64 11.98 -8.40 8.05
CA VAL A 64 12.99 -9.27 8.68
C VAL A 64 13.97 -8.44 9.52
N GLU A 65 14.40 -7.27 9.03
CA GLU A 65 15.24 -6.33 9.81
C GLU A 65 14.52 -5.81 11.06
N LEU A 66 13.24 -5.43 10.95
CA LEU A 66 12.44 -4.99 12.10
C LEU A 66 12.25 -6.12 13.12
N ASN A 67 12.03 -7.36 12.68
CA ASN A 67 11.90 -8.52 13.57
C ASN A 67 13.23 -8.91 14.25
N ARG A 68 14.38 -8.57 13.66
CA ARG A 68 15.70 -8.82 14.29
C ARG A 68 16.04 -7.81 15.39
N ASN A 69 15.38 -6.66 15.45
CA ASN A 69 15.56 -5.66 16.51
C ASN A 69 14.66 -5.89 17.74
N VAL A 70 14.05 -7.08 17.85
CA VAL A 70 13.33 -7.53 19.04
C VAL A 70 14.15 -8.62 19.75
N CYS A 71 15.32 -8.24 20.25
CA CYS A 71 16.01 -8.91 21.36
C CYS A 71 17.16 -8.03 21.88
#